data_AF-A0A292QVG2-F1
#
_entry.id   AF-A0A292QVG2-F1
#
_cell.length_a   1.000
_cell.length_b   1.000
_cell.length_c   1.000
_cell.angle_alpha   90.00
_cell.angle_beta   90.00
_cell.angle_gamma   90.00
#
_symmetry.space_group_name_H-M   'P 1'
#
loop_
_entity.id
_entity.type
_entity.pdbx_description
1 polymer ?
#
loop_
_entity_poly.entity_id
_entity_poly.type
_entity_poly.pdbx_seq_one_letter_code
_entity_poly.pdbx_strand_id
1 'polypeptide(L)'
;MLSFEFVETLSPKEIETITSVFSNFGKPIFWNILRVIIKYPDLTQQEIATMVGKKNISEEVGFLEKHRLVEVTEDWLTRTKRVKRYKIIDSELMRAFDKYTVSNVRKFSRKFYEPID
;
A
#
# COMPACT_ATOMS: atom_id res chain seq x y z
N MET A 1 21.78 36.01 14.53
CA MET A 1 20.35 35.68 14.46
C MET A 1 20.27 34.19 14.14
N LEU A 2 20.00 33.35 15.14
CA LEU A 2 19.88 31.90 14.94
C LEU A 2 18.49 31.64 14.34
N SER A 3 18.43 31.23 13.07
CA SER A 3 17.21 30.69 12.49
C SER A 3 16.96 29.33 13.14
N PHE A 4 16.05 29.29 14.10
CA PHE A 4 15.46 28.03 14.52
C PHE A 4 14.68 27.49 13.33
N GLU A 5 15.30 26.61 12.56
CA GLU A 5 14.55 25.71 11.69
C GLU A 5 13.63 24.92 12.62
N PHE A 6 12.33 25.22 12.54
CA PHE A 6 11.32 24.44 13.20
C PHE A 6 11.46 23.02 12.64
N VAL A 7 11.99 22.11 13.45
CA VAL A 7 11.90 20.68 13.15
C VAL A 7 10.40 20.40 13.16
N GLU A 8 9.79 20.21 11.99
CA GLU A 8 8.39 19.80 11.89
C GLU A 8 8.23 18.50 12.68
N THR A 9 7.68 18.60 13.88
CA THR A 9 7.43 17.45 14.73
C THR A 9 6.12 16.81 14.29
N LEU A 10 6.20 15.57 13.82
CA LEU A 10 5.01 14.75 13.55
C LEU A 10 4.15 14.66 14.81
N SER A 11 2.86 14.91 14.66
CA SER A 11 1.90 14.73 15.74
C SER A 11 1.77 13.24 16.11
N PRO A 12 1.35 12.92 17.35
CA PRO A 12 1.10 11.52 17.75
C PRO A 12 0.16 10.77 16.80
N LYS A 13 -0.82 11.47 16.23
CA LYS A 13 -1.78 10.90 15.27
C LYS A 13 -1.13 10.58 13.92
N GLU A 14 -0.21 11.41 13.45
CA GLU A 14 0.57 11.11 12.25
C GLU A 14 1.48 9.91 12.48
N ILE A 15 2.13 9.84 13.64
CA ILE A 15 2.96 8.68 14.03
C ILE A 15 2.11 7.40 14.09
N GLU A 16 0.93 7.45 14.70
CA GLU A 16 0.01 6.30 14.77
C GLU A 16 -0.43 5.86 13.36
N THR A 17 -0.77 6.82 12.50
CA THR A 17 -1.17 6.57 11.11
C THR A 17 -0.04 5.91 10.33
N ILE A 18 1.16 6.47 10.40
CA ILE A 18 2.38 5.93 9.80
C ILE A 18 2.60 4.50 10.30
N THR A 19 2.60 4.29 11.62
CA THR A 19 2.82 2.97 12.23
C THR A 19 1.78 1.94 11.75
N SER A 20 0.52 2.34 11.63
CA SER A 20 -0.56 1.49 11.11
C SER A 20 -0.33 1.08 9.65
N VAL A 21 0.05 2.03 8.80
CA VAL A 21 0.38 1.79 7.38
C VAL A 21 1.58 0.85 7.26
N PHE A 22 2.67 1.13 7.96
CA PHE A 22 3.88 0.30 7.93
C PHE A 22 3.65 -1.11 8.49
N SER A 23 2.80 -1.29 9.50
CA SER A 23 2.41 -2.61 10.00
C SER A 23 1.75 -3.47 8.91
N ASN A 24 0.89 -2.87 8.07
CA ASN A 24 0.27 -3.60 6.96
C ASN A 24 1.22 -3.84 5.78
N PHE A 25 2.22 -2.98 5.57
CA PHE A 25 3.36 -3.30 4.70
C PHE A 25 4.20 -4.49 5.21
N GLY A 26 4.02 -4.96 6.45
CA GLY A 26 4.61 -6.24 6.88
C GLY A 26 3.96 -7.46 6.22
N LYS A 27 2.76 -7.32 5.63
CA LYS A 27 1.96 -8.44 5.12
C LYS A 27 2.23 -8.66 3.62
N PRO A 28 2.67 -9.87 3.19
CA PRO A 28 2.92 -10.16 1.78
C PRO A 28 1.71 -9.93 0.87
N ILE A 29 0.51 -10.23 1.37
CA ILE A 29 -0.73 -10.06 0.59
C ILE A 29 -1.00 -8.59 0.26
N PHE A 30 -0.70 -7.68 1.18
CA PHE A 30 -0.92 -6.26 1.01
C PHE A 30 -0.02 -5.69 -0.10
N TRP A 31 1.25 -6.12 -0.14
CA TRP A 31 2.15 -5.82 -1.25
C TRP A 31 1.67 -6.32 -2.59
N ASN A 32 1.15 -7.55 -2.64
CA ASN A 32 0.63 -8.11 -3.88
C ASN A 32 -0.57 -7.31 -4.39
N ILE A 33 -1.48 -6.91 -3.49
CA ILE A 33 -2.62 -6.03 -3.83
C ILE A 33 -2.13 -4.69 -4.39
N LEU A 34 -1.20 -4.02 -3.69
CA LEU A 34 -0.65 -2.74 -4.16
C LEU A 34 -0.01 -2.88 -5.55
N ARG A 35 0.85 -3.89 -5.75
CA ARG A 35 1.50 -4.13 -7.04
C ARG A 35 0.50 -4.39 -8.16
N VAL A 36 -0.59 -5.10 -7.88
CA VAL A 36 -1.67 -5.32 -8.85
C VAL A 36 -2.32 -4.00 -9.23
N ILE A 37 -2.74 -3.18 -8.27
CA ILE A 37 -3.41 -1.89 -8.54
C ILE A 37 -2.46 -0.90 -9.24
N ILE A 38 -1.17 -0.88 -8.87
CA ILE A 38 -0.15 -0.05 -9.54
C ILE A 38 0.03 -0.44 -11.01
N LYS A 39 0.00 -1.75 -11.30
CA LYS A 39 0.20 -2.28 -12.65
C LYS A 39 -1.05 -2.17 -13.51
N TYR A 40 -2.22 -2.29 -12.89
CA TYR A 40 -3.53 -2.29 -13.52
C TYR A 40 -4.45 -1.36 -12.72
N PRO A 41 -4.49 -0.06 -13.05
CA PRO A 41 -5.39 0.87 -12.38
C PRO A 41 -6.85 0.58 -12.74
N ASP A 42 -7.77 1.12 -11.93
CA ASP A 42 -9.23 1.10 -12.15
C ASP A 42 -9.88 -0.29 -12.09
N LEU A 43 -9.25 -1.21 -11.34
CA LEU A 43 -9.78 -2.54 -11.05
C LEU A 43 -10.82 -2.50 -9.93
N THR A 44 -11.77 -3.41 -10.00
CA THR A 44 -12.69 -3.72 -8.91
C THR A 44 -12.04 -4.60 -7.85
N GLN A 45 -12.61 -4.62 -6.64
CA GLN A 45 -12.13 -5.49 -5.56
C GLN A 45 -12.10 -6.98 -5.97
N GLN A 46 -13.08 -7.43 -6.75
CA GLN A 46 -13.16 -8.83 -7.19
C GLN A 46 -12.06 -9.18 -8.20
N GLU A 47 -11.75 -8.27 -9.12
CA GLU A 47 -10.65 -8.45 -10.08
C GLU A 47 -9.31 -8.50 -9.35
N ILE A 48 -9.07 -7.56 -8.41
CA ILE A 48 -7.86 -7.55 -7.58
C ILE A 48 -7.73 -8.88 -6.82
N ALA A 49 -8.80 -9.34 -6.17
CA ALA A 49 -8.82 -10.60 -5.41
C ALA A 49 -8.42 -11.80 -6.29
N THR A 50 -8.96 -11.84 -7.50
CA THR A 50 -8.66 -12.87 -8.50
C THR A 50 -7.17 -12.85 -8.89
N MET A 51 -6.62 -11.67 -9.17
CA MET A 51 -5.22 -11.52 -9.58
C MET A 51 -4.21 -11.85 -8.48
N VAL A 52 -4.57 -11.64 -7.21
CA VAL A 52 -3.72 -12.03 -6.06
C VAL A 52 -4.00 -13.44 -5.54
N GLY A 53 -4.90 -14.20 -6.19
CA GLY A 53 -5.22 -15.58 -5.83
C GLY A 53 -5.95 -15.71 -4.49
N LYS A 54 -6.81 -14.74 -4.13
CA LYS A 54 -7.60 -14.74 -2.88
C LYS A 54 -9.10 -14.70 -3.17
N LYS A 55 -9.89 -15.34 -2.28
CA LYS A 55 -11.36 -15.29 -2.35
C LYS A 55 -11.93 -13.99 -1.79
N ASN A 56 -11.26 -13.40 -0.81
CA ASN A 56 -11.70 -12.19 -0.11
C ASN A 56 -10.46 -11.35 0.26
N ILE A 57 -10.57 -10.04 0.02
CA ILE A 57 -9.55 -9.02 0.34
C ILE A 57 -10.20 -7.75 0.94
N SER A 58 -11.42 -7.85 1.47
CA SER A 58 -12.18 -6.69 1.95
C SER A 58 -11.47 -5.93 3.07
N GLU A 59 -10.76 -6.64 3.94
CA GLU A 59 -10.01 -6.01 5.03
C GLU A 59 -8.84 -5.18 4.48
N GLU A 60 -8.07 -5.74 3.56
CA GLU A 60 -6.93 -5.07 2.94
C GLU A 60 -7.38 -3.87 2.09
N VAL A 61 -8.43 -4.03 1.28
CA VAL A 61 -8.97 -2.94 0.46
C VAL A 61 -9.61 -1.86 1.32
N GLY A 62 -10.38 -2.24 2.35
CA GLY A 62 -10.95 -1.29 3.30
C GLY A 62 -9.87 -0.50 4.06
N PHE A 63 -8.73 -1.12 4.35
CA PHE A 63 -7.58 -0.44 4.93
C PHE A 63 -6.97 0.59 3.96
N LEU A 64 -6.80 0.22 2.68
CA LEU A 64 -6.32 1.14 1.64
C LEU A 64 -7.24 2.36 1.49
N GLU A 65 -8.56 2.15 1.50
CA GLU A 65 -9.57 3.22 1.45
C GLU A 65 -9.44 4.14 2.68
N LYS A 66 -9.44 3.55 3.89
CA LYS A 66 -9.42 4.29 5.17
C LYS A 66 -8.22 5.22 5.27
N HIS A 67 -7.05 4.78 4.81
CA HIS A 67 -5.81 5.53 4.90
C HIS A 67 -5.47 6.32 3.64
N ARG A 68 -6.42 6.46 2.71
CA ARG A 68 -6.25 7.24 1.48
C ARG A 68 -4.99 6.84 0.72
N LEU A 69 -4.77 5.53 0.61
CA LEU A 69 -3.71 4.96 -0.23
C LEU A 69 -4.22 4.69 -1.66
N VAL A 70 -5.54 4.60 -1.81
CA VAL A 70 -6.24 4.46 -3.08
C VAL A 70 -7.28 5.57 -3.26
N GLU A 71 -7.44 5.99 -4.50
CA GLU A 71 -8.60 6.70 -5.01
C GLU A 71 -9.67 5.67 -5.35
N VAL A 72 -10.92 6.00 -5.03
CA VAL A 72 -12.09 5.14 -5.27
C VAL A 72 -13.04 5.86 -6.19
N THR A 73 -13.32 5.26 -7.35
CA THR A 73 -14.35 5.73 -8.28
C THR A 73 -15.52 4.77 -8.28
N GLU A 74 -16.75 5.28 -8.31
CA GLU A 74 -17.95 4.46 -8.47
C GLU A 74 -18.36 4.45 -9.93
N ASP A 75 -18.57 3.24 -10.48
CA ASP A 75 -18.99 3.03 -11.86
C ASP A 75 -20.24 2.16 -11.92
N TRP A 76 -21.09 2.39 -12.93
CA TRP A 76 -22.29 1.61 -13.15
C TRP A 76 -21.96 0.42 -14.04
N LEU A 77 -21.91 -0.78 -13.45
CA LEU A 77 -21.76 -2.02 -14.22
C LEU A 77 -23.06 -2.35 -14.97
N THR A 78 -24.20 -2.07 -14.34
CA THR A 78 -25.54 -2.18 -14.93
C THR A 78 -26.42 -1.04 -14.43
N ARG A 79 -27.64 -0.90 -14.94
CA ARG A 79 -28.62 0.10 -14.43
C ARG A 79 -28.89 0.01 -12.92
N THR A 80 -28.63 -1.13 -12.29
CA THR A 80 -28.93 -1.38 -10.88
C THR A 80 -27.71 -1.69 -10.03
N LYS A 81 -26.54 -1.95 -10.65
CA LYS A 81 -25.33 -2.39 -9.94
C LYS A 81 -24.22 -1.37 -10.10
N ARG A 82 -23.84 -0.75 -8.99
CA ARG A 82 -22.61 0.03 -8.87
C ARG A 82 -21.45 -0.85 -8.43
N VAL A 83 -20.26 -0.56 -8.93
CA VAL A 83 -19.01 -1.18 -8.51
C VAL A 83 -18.00 -0.10 -8.18
N LYS A 84 -17.22 -0.33 -7.12
CA LYS A 84 -16.05 0.50 -6.80
C LYS A 84 -14.86 0.05 -7.64
N ARG A 85 -14.13 1.02 -8.18
CA ARG A 85 -12.86 0.85 -8.88
C ARG A 85 -11.76 1.56 -8.11
N TYR A 86 -10.58 0.97 -8.12
CA TYR A 86 -9.47 1.37 -7.26
C TYR A 86 -8.25 1.77 -8.08
N LYS A 87 -7.64 2.88 -7.71
CA LYS A 87 -6.39 3.38 -8.29
C LYS A 87 -5.49 3.88 -7.16
N ILE A 88 -4.18 3.70 -7.25
CA ILE A 88 -3.25 4.25 -6.26
C ILE A 88 -3.14 5.77 -6.46
N ILE A 89 -3.27 6.54 -5.36
CA ILE A 89 -3.21 8.01 -5.39
C ILE A 89 -1.83 8.49 -5.88
N ASP A 90 -0.76 7.92 -5.37
CA ASP A 90 0.61 8.21 -5.80
C ASP A 90 1.35 6.93 -6.19
N SER A 91 1.19 6.56 -7.45
CA SER A 91 1.78 5.33 -7.98
C SER A 91 3.31 5.40 -8.07
N GLU A 92 3.91 6.59 -8.20
CA GLU A 92 5.36 6.76 -8.28
C GLU A 92 6.01 6.60 -6.91
N LEU A 93 5.44 7.22 -5.88
CA LEU A 93 5.86 7.05 -4.50
C LEU A 93 5.76 5.57 -4.08
N MET A 94 4.65 4.90 -4.43
CA MET A 94 4.49 3.48 -4.09
C MET A 94 5.46 2.57 -4.85
N ARG A 95 5.78 2.87 -6.12
CA ARG A 95 6.84 2.14 -6.87
C ARG A 95 8.22 2.35 -6.25
N ALA A 96 8.53 3.56 -5.82
CA ALA A 96 9.78 3.85 -5.10
C ALA A 96 9.83 3.06 -3.79
N PHE A 97 8.76 3.08 -3.01
CA PHE A 97 8.64 2.37 -1.76
C PHE A 97 8.78 0.84 -1.93
N ASP A 98 8.17 0.26 -2.96
CA ASP A 98 8.33 -1.16 -3.33
C ASP A 98 9.79 -1.49 -3.68
N LYS A 99 10.42 -0.68 -4.52
CA LYS A 99 11.83 -0.85 -4.93
C LYS A 99 12.77 -0.80 -3.72
N TYR A 100 12.60 0.19 -2.84
CA TYR A 100 13.41 0.31 -1.62
C TYR A 100 13.18 -0.86 -0.67
N THR A 101 11.93 -1.27 -0.46
CA THR A 101 11.59 -2.38 0.44
C THR A 101 12.17 -3.68 -0.07
N VAL A 102 11.97 -4.04 -1.34
CA VAL A 102 12.52 -5.27 -1.92
C VAL A 102 14.05 -5.28 -1.88
N SER A 103 14.69 -4.16 -2.23
CA SER A 103 16.15 -4.02 -2.15
C SER A 103 16.66 -4.22 -0.73
N ASN A 104 16.04 -3.54 0.25
CA ASN A 104 16.49 -3.58 1.64
C ASN A 104 16.21 -4.91 2.31
N VAL A 105 15.03 -5.51 2.11
CA VAL A 105 14.72 -6.86 2.64
C VAL A 105 15.68 -7.90 2.09
N ARG A 106 16.03 -7.84 0.79
CA ARG A 106 17.04 -8.73 0.20
C ARG A 106 18.44 -8.50 0.78
N LYS A 107 18.86 -7.24 0.95
CA LYS A 107 20.14 -6.92 1.59
C LYS A 107 20.18 -7.36 3.06
N PHE A 108 19.09 -7.17 3.78
CA PHE A 108 18.98 -7.50 5.21
C PHE A 108 18.96 -9.02 5.40
N SER A 109 18.13 -9.76 4.65
CA SER A 109 18.13 -11.22 4.68
C SER A 109 19.50 -11.82 4.39
N ARG A 110 20.24 -11.33 3.39
CA ARG A 110 21.62 -11.78 3.16
C ARG A 110 22.53 -11.64 4.38
N LYS A 111 22.45 -10.52 5.12
CA LYS A 111 23.24 -10.32 6.35
C LYS A 111 22.89 -11.25 7.52
N PHE A 112 21.68 -11.82 7.54
CA PHE A 112 21.23 -12.76 8.58
C PHE A 112 21.33 -14.23 8.17
N TYR A 113 21.38 -14.52 6.87
CA TYR A 113 21.43 -15.87 6.31
C TYR A 113 22.77 -16.22 5.65
N GLU A 114 23.71 -15.28 5.55
CA GLU A 114 25.11 -15.64 5.32
C GLU A 114 25.61 -16.36 6.59
N PRO A 115 26.18 -17.58 6.46
CA PRO A 115 26.87 -18.19 7.58
C PRO A 115 27.93 -17.21 8.06
N ILE A 116 27.96 -16.97 9.37
CA ILE A 116 29.13 -16.37 10.00
C ILE A 116 30.20 -17.47 9.92
N ASP A 117 31.07 -17.37 8.91
CA ASP A 117 32.34 -18.12 8.88
C ASP A 117 33.24 -17.70 10.05
#